data_AF-A0AAW0F9T9-F1
#
_entry.id   AF-A0AAW0F9T9-F1
#
_cell.length_a   1.000
_cell.length_b   1.000
_cell.length_c   1.000
_cell.angle_alpha   90.00
_cell.angle_beta   90.00
_cell.angle_gamma   90.00
#
_symmetry.space_group_name_H-M   'P 1'
#
loop_
_entity.id
_entity.type
_entity.pdbx_description
1 polymer ?
#
loop_
_entity_poly.entity_id
_entity_poly.type
_entity_poly.pdbx_seq_one_letter_code
_entity_poly.pdbx_strand_id
1 'polypeptide(L)'
;MVVGGGGYTMRNVARTWSFEAGLLNNIKLPQELPYNDYYEYYGPDYKLDVRPSNINLENTKHAPSVQMNEVPRDAEDLGDVEEDTAEALDTKGGSQQARDEIIQPDNEFYDEDDKDKEERNINEESKPTDTDGDVKMDENSEKPVVTEEEMKEINDLNSEN
;
A
#
# COMPACT_ATOMS: atom_id res chain seq x y z
N MET A 1 24.74 -6.20 -0.91
CA MET A 1 23.59 -6.93 -1.49
C MET A 1 22.94 -6.01 -2.51
N VAL A 2 22.66 -6.50 -3.73
CA VAL A 2 21.99 -5.72 -4.78
C VAL A 2 20.62 -6.31 -4.99
N VAL A 3 19.59 -5.46 -4.95
CA VAL A 3 18.20 -5.86 -5.10
C VAL A 3 17.55 -5.06 -6.21
N GLY A 4 16.53 -5.66 -6.81
CA GLY A 4 15.69 -5.02 -7.78
C GLY A 4 14.69 -4.04 -7.18
N GLY A 5 13.72 -3.63 -8.00
CA GLY A 5 12.62 -2.77 -7.59
C GLY A 5 11.59 -2.62 -8.70
N GLY A 6 10.82 -1.53 -8.65
CA GLY A 6 9.79 -1.23 -9.64
C GLY A 6 10.35 -1.03 -11.06
N GLY A 7 9.57 -1.47 -12.05
CA GLY A 7 9.93 -1.37 -13.46
C GLY A 7 8.82 -1.89 -14.35
N TYR A 8 8.07 -0.98 -14.98
CA TYR A 8 6.83 -1.33 -15.67
C TYR A 8 6.99 -1.47 -17.19
N THR A 9 8.18 -1.15 -17.72
CA THR A 9 8.53 -1.40 -19.12
C THR A 9 9.61 -2.48 -19.18
N MET A 10 9.19 -3.75 -19.28
CA MET A 10 10.07 -4.94 -19.21
C MET A 10 11.33 -4.83 -20.08
N ARG A 11 11.22 -4.28 -21.29
CA ARG A 11 12.36 -4.09 -22.21
C ARG A 11 13.42 -3.14 -21.66
N ASN A 12 13.01 -2.10 -20.94
CA ASN A 12 13.93 -1.16 -20.31
C ASN A 12 14.48 -1.72 -19.00
N VAL A 13 13.67 -2.46 -18.23
CA VAL A 13 14.12 -3.16 -17.01
C VAL A 13 15.26 -4.12 -17.34
N ALA A 14 15.09 -4.95 -18.36
CA ALA A 14 16.12 -5.89 -18.79
C ALA A 14 17.42 -5.18 -19.23
N ARG A 15 17.31 -4.06 -19.97
CA ARG A 15 18.46 -3.24 -20.39
C ARG A 15 19.22 -2.67 -19.18
N THR A 16 18.49 -2.02 -18.27
CA THR A 16 19.07 -1.37 -17.09
C THR A 16 19.79 -2.37 -16.20
N TRP A 17 19.16 -3.50 -15.86
CA TRP A 17 19.79 -4.51 -15.01
C TRP A 17 20.96 -5.19 -15.67
N SER A 18 20.88 -5.46 -16.98
CA SER A 18 22.03 -6.01 -17.72
C SER A 18 23.22 -5.06 -17.63
N PHE A 19 22.99 -3.76 -17.84
CA PHE A 19 24.03 -2.74 -17.74
C PHE A 19 24.61 -2.61 -16.33
N GLU A 20 23.77 -2.55 -15.29
CA GLU A 20 24.17 -2.49 -13.89
C GLU A 20 24.95 -3.73 -13.45
N ALA A 21 24.53 -4.92 -13.88
CA ALA A 21 25.27 -6.16 -13.64
C ALA A 21 26.67 -6.13 -14.27
N GLY A 22 26.81 -5.56 -15.47
CA GLY A 22 28.12 -5.32 -16.10
C GLY A 22 29.00 -4.40 -15.24
N LEU A 23 28.46 -3.27 -14.79
CA LEU A 23 29.16 -2.32 -13.92
C LEU A 23 29.62 -2.96 -12.60
N LEU A 24 28.78 -3.77 -11.96
CA LEU A 24 29.12 -4.48 -10.72
C LEU A 24 30.28 -5.46 -10.91
N ASN A 25 30.38 -6.07 -12.09
CA ASN A 25 31.50 -6.93 -12.46
C ASN A 25 32.69 -6.16 -13.04
N ASN A 26 32.61 -4.83 -13.10
CA ASN A 26 33.60 -3.95 -13.70
C ASN A 26 33.86 -4.25 -15.19
N ILE A 27 32.82 -4.70 -15.90
CA ILE A 27 32.84 -5.05 -17.33
C ILE A 27 31.97 -4.05 -18.09
N LYS A 28 32.55 -3.42 -19.12
CA LYS A 28 31.80 -2.55 -20.04
C LYS A 28 31.11 -3.39 -21.10
N LEU A 29 29.79 -3.48 -21.03
CA LEU A 29 28.98 -4.21 -22.02
C LEU A 29 28.93 -3.48 -23.37
N PRO A 30 28.83 -4.22 -24.48
CA PRO A 30 28.66 -3.64 -25.81
C PRO A 30 27.29 -2.96 -25.95
N GLN A 31 27.22 -1.99 -26.87
CA GLN A 31 25.97 -1.27 -27.15
C GLN A 31 24.96 -2.11 -27.95
N GLU A 32 25.45 -3.04 -28.78
CA GLU A 32 24.62 -3.95 -29.57
C GLU A 32 24.22 -5.16 -28.73
N LEU A 33 22.92 -5.50 -28.78
CA LEU A 33 22.41 -6.64 -28.02
C LEU A 33 22.83 -7.96 -28.67
N PRO A 34 23.28 -8.95 -27.89
CA PRO A 34 23.47 -10.29 -28.39
C PRO A 34 22.11 -10.94 -28.69
N TYR A 35 22.10 -11.88 -29.65
CA TYR A 35 20.92 -12.66 -29.95
C TYR A 35 20.45 -13.45 -28.74
N ASN A 36 19.14 -13.44 -28.50
CA ASN A 36 18.47 -14.15 -27.42
C ASN A 36 17.00 -14.44 -27.81
N ASP A 37 16.31 -15.27 -27.04
CA ASP A 37 14.93 -15.69 -27.34
C ASP A 37 13.93 -14.53 -27.38
N TYR A 38 14.24 -13.42 -26.71
CA TYR A 38 13.42 -12.21 -26.64
C TYR A 38 13.95 -11.09 -27.55
N TYR A 39 14.84 -11.39 -28.49
CA TYR A 39 15.56 -10.37 -29.27
C TYR A 39 14.62 -9.40 -29.99
N GLU A 40 13.52 -9.90 -30.56
CA GLU A 40 12.50 -9.12 -31.26
C GLU A 40 11.85 -8.04 -30.38
N TYR A 41 11.75 -8.28 -29.07
CA TYR A 41 11.21 -7.27 -28.16
C TYR A 41 12.06 -6.00 -28.20
N TYR A 42 13.37 -6.07 -28.42
CA TYR A 42 14.25 -4.91 -28.34
C TYR A 42 14.28 -4.04 -29.61
N GLY A 43 13.47 -4.35 -30.62
CA GLY A 43 13.32 -3.55 -31.83
C GLY A 43 12.72 -2.15 -31.56
N PRO A 44 12.99 -1.17 -32.46
CA PRO A 44 13.68 -1.32 -33.75
C PRO A 44 15.21 -1.26 -33.69
N ASP A 45 15.79 -0.87 -32.55
CA ASP A 45 17.21 -0.51 -32.49
C ASP A 45 18.13 -1.64 -32.07
N TYR A 46 17.62 -2.60 -31.31
CA TYR A 46 18.38 -3.72 -30.77
C TYR A 46 19.64 -3.28 -29.99
N LYS A 47 19.54 -2.14 -29.30
CA LYS A 47 20.60 -1.57 -28.47
C LYS A 47 20.32 -1.75 -26.99
N LEU A 48 21.40 -1.83 -26.21
CA LEU A 48 21.37 -1.90 -24.76
C LEU A 48 20.93 -0.56 -24.14
N ASP A 49 21.27 0.56 -24.75
CA ASP A 49 20.89 1.88 -24.23
C ASP A 49 19.39 2.15 -24.31
N VAL A 50 18.86 2.81 -23.27
CA VAL A 50 17.48 3.30 -23.24
C VAL A 50 17.45 4.73 -23.79
N ARG A 51 16.64 4.96 -24.83
CA ARG A 51 16.53 6.30 -25.43
C ARG A 51 15.89 7.29 -24.44
N PRO A 52 16.44 8.50 -24.30
CA PRO A 52 15.77 9.56 -23.57
C PRO A 52 14.50 9.97 -24.32
N SER A 53 13.44 10.22 -23.56
CA SER A 53 12.18 10.78 -24.07
C SER A 53 12.28 12.30 -24.20
N ASN A 54 11.62 12.87 -25.21
CA ASN A 54 11.54 14.31 -25.45
C ASN A 54 10.57 15.03 -24.48
N ILE A 55 10.60 14.70 -23.20
CA ILE A 55 9.72 15.32 -22.20
C ILE A 55 10.30 16.70 -21.87
N ASN A 56 9.47 17.74 -22.00
CA ASN A 56 9.88 19.09 -21.60
C ASN A 56 9.90 19.16 -20.06
N LEU A 57 11.11 19.24 -19.49
CA LEU A 57 11.35 19.29 -18.05
C LEU A 57 11.38 20.74 -17.50
N GLU A 58 11.07 21.75 -18.32
CA GLU A 58 11.26 23.15 -17.97
C GLU A 58 10.39 23.62 -16.79
N ASN A 59 9.22 23.02 -16.60
CA ASN A 59 8.34 23.35 -15.47
C ASN A 59 8.81 22.73 -14.14
N THR A 60 9.82 21.86 -14.15
CA THR A 60 10.41 21.29 -12.93
C THR A 60 11.72 21.96 -12.52
N LYS A 61 12.15 23.02 -13.23
CA LYS A 61 13.35 23.81 -12.87
C LYS A 61 13.34 24.30 -11.42
N HIS A 62 12.15 24.52 -10.85
CA HIS A 62 11.94 24.96 -9.46
C HIS A 62 11.44 23.84 -8.53
N ALA A 63 11.26 22.62 -9.03
CA ALA A 63 11.11 21.46 -8.16
C ALA A 63 12.56 21.04 -7.83
N PRO A 64 13.12 21.46 -6.68
CA PRO A 64 14.42 20.94 -6.29
C PRO A 64 14.30 19.42 -6.32
N SER A 65 15.25 18.76 -6.98
CA SER A 65 15.46 17.31 -6.89
C SER A 65 15.12 16.88 -5.46
N VAL A 66 14.37 15.79 -5.23
CA VAL A 66 14.13 15.24 -3.89
C VAL A 66 15.46 15.27 -3.12
N GLN A 67 15.65 16.31 -2.31
CA GLN A 67 16.94 16.56 -1.69
C GLN A 67 16.99 15.53 -0.58
N MET A 68 18.09 14.77 -0.54
CA MET A 68 18.41 13.88 0.58
C MET A 68 18.69 14.76 1.79
N ASN A 69 17.64 15.33 2.36
CA ASN A 69 17.71 15.95 3.67
C ASN A 69 17.85 14.80 4.65
N GLU A 70 18.79 14.92 5.59
CA GLU A 70 18.83 14.01 6.71
C GLU A 70 17.47 14.06 7.39
N VAL A 71 16.80 12.90 7.45
CA VAL A 71 15.59 12.76 8.25
C VAL A 71 16.02 13.06 9.68
N PRO A 72 15.38 14.05 10.35
CA PRO A 72 15.68 14.32 11.75
C PRO A 72 15.62 13.02 12.52
N ARG A 73 16.62 12.78 13.38
CA ARG A 73 16.57 11.63 14.27
C ARG A 73 15.30 11.74 15.08
N ASP A 74 14.58 10.63 15.20
CA ASP A 74 13.43 10.56 16.09
C ASP A 74 13.85 11.03 17.49
N ALA A 75 12.94 11.69 18.19
CA ALA A 75 13.19 12.09 19.57
C ALA A 75 13.60 10.84 20.36
N GLU A 76 14.65 10.95 21.17
CA GLU A 76 15.00 9.85 22.08
C GLU A 76 13.77 9.55 22.93
N ASP A 77 13.23 8.35 22.78
CA ASP A 77 12.18 7.83 23.63
C ASP A 77 12.82 7.53 24.99
N LEU A 78 12.97 8.61 25.77
CA LEU A 78 13.30 8.56 27.18
C LEU A 78 12.06 7.99 27.88
N GLY A 79 11.86 6.68 27.75
CA GLY A 79 10.65 5.97 28.17
C GLY A 79 10.10 6.57 29.45
N ASP A 80 8.81 6.92 29.42
CA ASP A 80 8.15 7.48 30.58
C ASP A 80 8.18 6.43 31.68
N VAL A 81 8.94 6.69 32.74
CA VAL A 81 8.98 5.87 33.97
C VAL A 81 7.57 5.72 34.59
N GLU A 82 6.61 6.53 34.13
CA GLU A 82 5.19 6.47 34.48
C GLU A 82 4.43 5.31 33.79
N GLU A 83 4.89 4.77 32.65
CA GLU A 83 4.20 3.69 31.91
C GLU A 83 4.37 2.30 32.56
N ASP A 84 5.33 2.15 33.48
CA ASP A 84 5.55 0.92 34.26
C ASP A 84 4.75 0.90 35.59
N THR A 85 3.89 1.89 35.83
CA THR A 85 3.01 1.89 37.00
C THR A 85 1.79 0.98 36.77
N ALA A 86 1.32 0.33 37.84
CA ALA A 86 0.13 -0.54 37.78
C ALA A 86 -1.14 0.19 37.30
N GLU A 87 -1.25 1.51 37.54
CA GLU A 87 -2.35 2.35 37.05
C GLU A 87 -2.26 2.64 35.54
N ALA A 88 -1.05 2.71 34.96
CA ALA A 88 -0.82 2.95 33.54
C ALA A 88 -1.14 1.72 32.67
N LEU A 89 -0.95 0.51 33.21
CA LEU A 89 -1.35 -0.74 32.54
C LEU A 89 -2.86 -0.75 32.23
N ASP A 90 -3.69 -0.30 33.18
CA ASP A 90 -5.15 -0.35 33.09
C ASP A 90 -5.72 0.81 32.25
N THR A 91 -5.12 2.00 32.33
CA THR A 91 -5.70 3.20 31.69
C THR A 91 -5.12 3.51 30.31
N LYS A 92 -3.82 3.24 30.09
CA LYS A 92 -3.09 3.64 28.89
C LYS A 92 -2.63 2.45 28.06
N GLY A 93 -2.73 1.22 28.56
CA GLY A 93 -2.31 0.00 27.86
C GLY A 93 -0.84 -0.38 28.07
N GLY A 94 -0.23 0.12 29.15
CA GLY A 94 1.11 -0.27 29.61
C GLY A 94 2.27 0.21 28.72
N SER A 95 3.49 -0.16 29.11
CA SER A 95 4.71 0.16 28.37
C SER A 95 4.71 -0.48 26.97
N GLN A 96 5.46 0.11 26.03
CA GLN A 96 5.64 -0.48 24.68
C GLN A 96 6.06 -1.95 24.74
N GLN A 97 6.92 -2.32 25.70
CA GLN A 97 7.35 -3.70 25.92
C GLN A 97 6.18 -4.64 26.25
N ALA A 98 5.25 -4.19 27.10
CA ALA A 98 4.06 -4.98 27.46
C ALA A 98 3.10 -5.14 26.27
N ARG A 99 3.00 -4.12 25.39
CA ARG A 99 2.18 -4.21 24.17
C ARG A 99 2.79 -5.19 23.17
N ASP A 100 4.10 -5.16 23.00
CA ASP A 100 4.81 -6.06 22.09
C ASP A 100 4.71 -7.53 22.53
N GLU A 101 4.66 -7.80 23.85
CA GLU A 101 4.49 -9.15 24.40
C GLU A 101 3.09 -9.74 24.13
N ILE A 102 2.07 -8.90 23.89
CA ILE A 102 0.69 -9.32 23.61
C ILE A 102 0.48 -9.64 22.11
N ILE A 103 1.35 -9.13 21.24
CA ILE A 103 1.21 -9.33 19.79
C ILE A 103 1.58 -10.77 19.43
N GLN A 104 0.56 -11.54 19.05
CA GLN A 104 0.78 -12.84 18.42
C GLN A 104 1.11 -12.65 16.94
N PRO A 105 2.24 -13.20 16.44
CA PRO A 105 2.57 -13.12 15.03
C PRO A 105 1.60 -13.94 14.18
N ASP A 106 1.22 -13.41 13.01
CA ASP A 106 0.27 -14.03 12.06
C ASP A 106 0.65 -15.45 11.58
N ASN A 107 1.85 -15.94 11.93
CA ASN A 107 2.36 -17.26 11.58
C ASN A 107 2.29 -18.29 12.72
N GLU A 108 1.74 -17.94 13.89
CA GLU A 108 1.47 -18.93 14.95
C GLU A 108 0.17 -19.70 14.67
N PHE A 109 0.30 -20.87 14.07
CA PHE A 109 -0.75 -21.89 14.07
C PHE A 109 -0.71 -22.59 15.44
N TYR A 110 -1.62 -22.25 16.34
CA TYR A 110 -1.85 -23.05 17.55
C TYR A 110 -2.59 -24.33 17.17
N ASP A 111 -2.07 -25.48 17.60
CA ASP A 111 -2.83 -26.74 17.59
C ASP A 111 -4.03 -26.56 18.54
N GLU A 112 -5.24 -26.92 18.09
CA GLU A 112 -6.55 -26.53 18.66
C GLU A 112 -6.83 -26.93 20.14
N ASP A 113 -5.86 -27.48 20.86
CA ASP A 113 -6.06 -28.09 22.19
C ASP A 113 -5.60 -27.23 23.39
N ASP A 114 -4.89 -26.11 23.18
CA ASP A 114 -4.39 -25.24 24.27
C ASP A 114 -5.27 -23.99 24.52
N LYS A 115 -6.60 -24.13 24.48
CA LYS A 115 -7.50 -23.13 25.07
C LYS A 115 -7.59 -23.31 26.58
N ASP A 116 -6.60 -22.80 27.30
CA ASP A 116 -6.71 -22.66 28.74
C ASP A 116 -7.74 -21.60 29.14
N LYS A 117 -8.56 -22.02 30.09
CA LYS A 117 -9.80 -21.39 30.57
C LYS A 117 -9.51 -20.16 31.41
N GLU A 118 -9.52 -18.96 30.83
CA GLU A 118 -9.81 -17.74 31.58
C GLU A 118 -10.26 -16.59 30.69
N GLU A 119 -11.36 -16.79 29.94
CA GLU A 119 -12.08 -15.67 29.32
C GLU A 119 -12.82 -14.87 30.40
N ARG A 120 -12.32 -13.68 30.68
CA ARG A 120 -12.94 -12.66 31.52
C ARG A 120 -14.26 -12.18 30.87
N ASN A 121 -15.37 -12.71 31.40
CA ASN A 121 -16.70 -12.11 31.56
C ASN A 121 -17.05 -10.92 30.63
N ILE A 122 -17.47 -11.22 29.39
CA ILE A 122 -18.28 -10.30 28.59
C ILE A 122 -19.75 -10.62 28.89
N ASN A 123 -20.48 -9.63 29.39
CA ASN A 123 -21.89 -9.72 29.75
C ASN A 123 -22.72 -10.16 28.51
N GLU A 124 -23.17 -11.41 28.49
CA GLU A 124 -24.07 -11.95 27.46
C GLU A 124 -25.49 -11.39 27.64
N GLU A 125 -25.75 -10.19 27.14
CA GLU A 125 -27.12 -9.70 26.90
C GLU A 125 -27.25 -9.19 25.47
N SER A 126 -27.38 -10.13 24.53
CA SER A 126 -28.30 -10.06 23.37
C SER A 126 -28.00 -11.18 22.37
N LYS A 127 -28.25 -12.44 22.75
CA LYS A 127 -28.64 -13.44 21.74
C LYS A 127 -30.17 -13.39 21.59
N PRO A 128 -30.71 -13.00 20.43
CA PRO A 128 -32.13 -13.15 20.18
C PRO A 128 -32.41 -14.65 20.00
N THR A 129 -33.22 -15.20 20.89
CA THR A 129 -33.78 -16.55 20.73
C THR A 129 -34.85 -16.52 19.65
N ASP A 130 -34.76 -17.47 18.72
CA ASP A 130 -35.74 -17.73 17.67
C ASP A 130 -37.16 -17.83 18.23
N THR A 131 -38.05 -16.93 17.77
CA THR A 131 -39.50 -17.15 17.80
C THR A 131 -40.09 -16.68 16.49
N ASP A 132 -40.72 -17.64 15.80
CA ASP A 132 -41.39 -17.51 14.51
C ASP A 132 -42.32 -16.28 14.40
N GLY A 133 -42.18 -15.55 13.28
CA GLY A 133 -43.10 -14.50 12.89
C GLY A 133 -42.70 -13.89 11.56
N ASP A 134 -43.46 -14.21 10.50
CA ASP A 134 -43.33 -13.69 9.13
C ASP A 134 -42.96 -12.20 9.05
N VAL A 135 -41.82 -11.86 8.45
CA VAL A 135 -41.53 -10.51 7.96
C VAL A 135 -40.97 -10.57 6.54
N LYS A 136 -41.71 -9.92 5.64
CA LYS A 136 -41.50 -9.82 4.20
C LYS A 136 -40.20 -9.08 3.89
N MET A 137 -39.49 -9.53 2.85
CA MET A 137 -38.34 -8.82 2.28
C MET A 137 -38.84 -7.58 1.53
N ASP A 138 -38.38 -6.38 1.95
CA ASP A 138 -38.50 -5.15 1.16
C ASP A 138 -37.13 -4.81 0.57
N GLU A 139 -37.00 -5.02 -0.73
CA GLU A 139 -35.94 -4.49 -1.58
C GLU A 139 -36.19 -3.00 -1.84
N ASN A 140 -35.34 -2.10 -1.32
CA ASN A 140 -35.17 -0.78 -1.94
C ASN A 140 -33.85 -0.12 -1.53
N SER A 141 -32.81 -0.41 -2.29
CA SER A 141 -31.59 0.37 -2.39
C SER A 141 -31.86 1.69 -3.14
N GLU A 142 -31.33 2.78 -2.59
CA GLU A 142 -30.93 4.02 -3.28
C GLU A 142 -32.01 4.78 -4.07
N LYS A 143 -32.60 5.81 -3.44
CA LYS A 143 -33.24 6.91 -4.17
C LYS A 143 -32.18 7.95 -4.57
N PRO A 144 -32.09 8.37 -5.85
CA PRO A 144 -31.22 9.45 -6.25
C PRO A 144 -31.77 10.79 -5.76
N VAL A 145 -30.89 11.59 -5.15
CA VAL A 145 -31.16 12.95 -4.66
C VAL A 145 -31.03 13.91 -5.84
N VAL A 146 -32.06 14.00 -6.68
CA VAL A 146 -32.23 15.10 -7.65
C VAL A 146 -33.72 15.40 -7.71
N THR A 147 -34.08 16.65 -7.43
CA THR A 147 -35.48 17.09 -7.42
C THR A 147 -35.99 17.31 -8.85
N GLU A 148 -37.30 17.19 -9.07
CA GLU A 148 -37.92 17.34 -10.40
C GLU A 148 -37.69 18.73 -11.02
N GLU A 149 -37.42 19.74 -10.19
CA GLU A 149 -37.08 21.09 -10.62
C GLU A 149 -35.68 21.15 -11.26
N GLU A 150 -34.70 20.45 -10.69
CA GLU A 150 -33.32 20.39 -11.20
C GLU A 150 -33.22 19.64 -12.53
N MET A 151 -34.05 18.61 -12.73
CA MET A 151 -34.11 17.90 -14.03
C MET A 151 -34.71 18.75 -15.14
N LYS A 152 -35.62 19.68 -14.81
CA LYS A 152 -36.24 20.55 -15.80
C LYS A 152 -35.25 21.62 -16.28
N GLU A 153 -34.46 22.18 -15.37
CA GLU A 153 -33.45 23.19 -15.67
C GLU A 153 -32.33 22.65 -16.58
N ILE A 154 -31.91 21.39 -16.36
CA ILE A 154 -30.92 20.70 -17.21
C ILE A 154 -31.46 20.46 -18.63
N ASN A 155 -32.75 20.16 -18.78
CA ASN A 155 -33.37 19.92 -20.08
C ASN A 155 -33.58 21.20 -20.88
N ASP A 156 -33.93 22.31 -20.22
CA ASP A 156 -34.10 23.61 -20.89
C ASP A 156 -32.76 24.13 -21.43
N LEU A 157 -31.66 23.98 -20.66
CA LEU A 157 -30.30 24.34 -21.09
C LEU A 157 -29.78 23.53 -22.29
N ASN A 158 -30.21 22.27 -22.43
CA ASN A 158 -29.82 21.41 -23.55
C ASN A 158 -30.64 21.66 -24.83
N SER A 159 -31.70 22.48 -24.76
CA SER A 159 -32.58 22.79 -25.90
C SER A 159 -32.25 24.10 -26.62
N GLU A 160 -31.36 24.93 -26.06
CA GLU A 160 -30.93 26.23 -26.63
C GLU A 160 -29.55 26.18 -27.33
N ASN A 161 -29.07 25.00 -27.77
CA ASN A 161 -27.85 24.87 -28.59
C ASN A 161 -28.12 24.08 -29.88
#